data_AF-A0A2A5AUQ7-F1
#
_entry.id   AF-A0A2A5AUQ7-F1
#
_cell.length_a   1.000
_cell.length_b   1.000
_cell.length_c   1.000
_cell.angle_alpha   90.00
_cell.angle_beta   90.00
_cell.angle_gamma   90.00
#
_symmetry.space_group_name_H-M   'P 1'
#
loop_
_entity.id
_entity.type
_entity.pdbx_description
1 polymer ?
#
loop_
_entity_poly.entity_id
_entity_poly.type
_entity_poly.pdbx_seq_one_letter_code
_entity_poly.pdbx_strand_id
1 'polypeptide(L)'
;MSISDNAKEIADIVKDLGDMELYRKIIELEAEILELTRGTHALEKNIEDLNHVLELKENMKFREPFYYQETDPAPFCPNCWEKNKLAIHVFNSGLRGSSRTTYFDCKSCASKFTIANFR
;
A
#
# COMPACT_ATOMS: atom_id res chain seq x y z
N MET A 1 8.42 14.94 -24.84
CA MET A 1 8.19 16.40 -24.73
C MET A 1 7.15 16.60 -23.67
N SER A 2 7.50 17.31 -22.59
CA SER A 2 6.56 17.61 -21.52
C SER A 2 5.54 18.64 -22.00
N ILE A 3 4.34 18.60 -21.45
CA ILE A 3 3.31 19.60 -21.72
C ILE A 3 3.78 21.02 -21.33
N SER A 4 4.67 21.13 -20.33
CA SER A 4 5.35 22.39 -19.94
C SER A 4 6.33 22.89 -21.01
N ASP A 5 7.00 22.00 -21.74
CA ASP A 5 7.94 22.40 -22.80
C ASP A 5 7.17 23.06 -23.96
N ASN A 6 6.03 22.48 -24.34
CA ASN A 6 5.16 23.03 -25.38
C ASN A 6 4.51 24.36 -24.96
N ALA A 7 4.12 24.51 -23.69
CA ALA A 7 3.54 25.76 -23.18
C ALA A 7 4.55 26.92 -23.22
N LYS A 8 5.81 26.65 -22.89
CA LYS A 8 6.91 27.64 -22.96
C LYS A 8 7.20 28.10 -24.39
N GLU A 9 7.26 27.16 -25.35
CA GLU A 9 7.44 27.52 -26.76
C GLU A 9 6.32 28.42 -27.26
N ILE A 10 5.06 28.15 -26.89
CA ILE A 10 3.91 28.99 -27.27
C ILE A 10 3.99 30.36 -26.58
N ALA A 11 4.40 30.41 -25.31
CA ALA A 11 4.58 31.66 -24.58
C ALA A 11 5.65 32.55 -25.24
N ASP A 12 6.79 31.97 -25.62
CA ASP A 12 7.88 32.72 -26.26
C ASP A 12 7.46 33.27 -27.64
N ILE A 13 6.72 32.49 -28.44
CA ILE A 13 6.16 32.96 -29.72
C ILE A 13 5.21 34.14 -29.50
N VAL A 14 4.34 34.07 -28.49
CA VAL A 14 3.36 35.13 -28.19
C VAL A 14 4.04 36.38 -27.66
N LYS A 15 5.10 36.22 -26.87
CA LYS A 15 5.94 37.33 -26.41
C LYS A 15 6.60 38.06 -27.59
N ASP A 16 7.10 37.32 -28.57
CA ASP A 16 7.71 37.88 -29.79
C ASP A 16 6.69 38.63 -30.66
N LEU A 17 5.41 38.27 -30.57
CA LEU A 17 4.29 39.00 -31.20
C LEU A 17 3.87 40.26 -30.44
N GLY A 18 4.42 40.51 -29.24
CA GLY A 18 4.16 41.69 -28.42
C GLY A 18 2.84 41.66 -27.63
N ASP A 19 2.11 40.55 -27.64
CA ASP A 19 0.86 40.39 -26.89
C ASP A 19 1.13 39.94 -25.44
N MET A 20 1.40 40.93 -24.60
CA MET A 20 1.71 40.71 -23.18
C MET A 20 0.52 40.18 -22.37
N GLU A 21 -0.72 40.37 -22.81
CA GLU A 21 -1.90 39.81 -22.14
C GLU A 21 -1.98 38.31 -22.40
N LEU A 22 -1.84 37.91 -23.66
CA LEU A 22 -1.84 36.51 -24.06
C LEU A 22 -0.66 35.76 -23.44
N TYR A 23 0.53 36.38 -23.35
CA TYR A 23 1.69 35.81 -22.66
C TYR A 23 1.37 35.48 -21.19
N ARG A 24 0.77 36.41 -20.45
CA ARG A 24 0.39 36.18 -19.04
C ARG A 24 -0.59 35.03 -18.88
N LYS A 25 -1.63 34.97 -19.73
CA LYS A 25 -2.62 33.88 -19.70
C LYS A 25 -1.98 32.52 -19.98
N ILE A 26 -0.98 32.44 -20.86
CA ILE A 26 -0.27 31.20 -21.15
C ILE A 26 0.55 30.74 -19.93
N ILE A 27 1.24 31.67 -19.25
CA ILE A 27 2.00 31.35 -18.03
C ILE A 27 1.09 30.90 -16.89
N GLU A 28 -0.06 31.56 -16.70
CA GLU A 28 -1.07 31.17 -15.73
C GLU A 28 -1.61 29.76 -16.03
N LEU A 29 -1.95 29.49 -17.30
CA LEU A 29 -2.39 28.17 -17.74
C LEU A 29 -1.32 27.10 -17.55
N GLU A 30 -0.04 27.40 -17.82
CA GLU A 30 1.06 26.47 -17.57
C GLU A 30 1.15 26.12 -16.08
N ALA A 31 1.01 27.10 -15.19
CA ALA A 31 1.03 26.89 -13.74
C ALA A 31 -0.13 25.99 -13.31
N GLU A 32 -1.35 26.24 -13.77
CA GLU A 32 -2.53 25.40 -13.48
C GLU A 32 -2.34 23.96 -13.97
N ILE A 33 -1.81 23.78 -15.19
CA ILE A 33 -1.55 22.45 -15.74
C ILE A 33 -0.48 21.70 -14.93
N LEU A 34 0.55 22.40 -14.44
CA LEU A 34 1.58 21.81 -13.59
C LEU A 34 1.00 21.37 -12.24
N GLU A 35 0.12 22.17 -11.63
CA GLU A 35 -0.56 21.80 -10.39
C GLU A 35 -1.49 20.60 -10.58
N LEU A 36 -2.29 20.59 -11.65
CA LEU A 36 -3.15 19.45 -12.00
C LEU A 36 -2.33 18.17 -12.22
N THR A 37 -1.23 18.26 -12.96
CA THR A 37 -0.36 17.10 -13.23
C THR A 37 0.24 16.53 -11.94
N ARG A 38 0.68 17.40 -11.03
CA ARG A 38 1.18 16.99 -9.70
C ARG A 38 0.07 16.32 -8.87
N GLY A 39 -1.13 16.88 -8.91
CA GLY A 39 -2.31 16.30 -8.25
C GLY A 39 -2.64 14.91 -8.78
N THR A 40 -2.66 14.74 -10.11
CA THR A 40 -2.89 13.44 -10.76
C THR A 40 -1.87 12.40 -10.31
N HIS A 41 -0.57 12.72 -10.35
CA HIS A 41 0.46 11.79 -9.91
C HIS A 41 0.37 11.42 -8.42
N ALA A 42 0.02 12.38 -7.56
CA ALA A 42 -0.19 12.09 -6.14
C ALA A 42 -1.39 11.16 -5.92
N LEU A 43 -2.49 11.35 -6.66
CA LEU A 43 -3.67 10.50 -6.61
C LEU A 43 -3.39 9.10 -7.17
N GLU A 44 -2.68 8.99 -8.29
CA GLU A 44 -2.25 7.72 -8.88
C GLU A 44 -1.43 6.90 -7.87
N LYS A 45 -0.45 7.55 -7.21
CA LYS A 45 0.35 6.90 -6.18
C LYS A 45 -0.50 6.43 -4.99
N ASN A 46 -1.43 7.27 -4.53
CA ASN A 46 -2.33 6.88 -3.44
C ASN A 46 -3.22 5.70 -3.82
N ILE A 47 -3.68 5.64 -5.07
CA ILE A 47 -4.45 4.50 -5.60
C ILE A 47 -3.59 3.24 -5.62
N GLU A 48 -2.36 3.31 -6.08
CA GLU A 48 -1.42 2.19 -6.09
C GLU A 48 -1.15 1.67 -4.66
N ASP A 49 -0.84 2.56 -3.72
CA ASP A 49 -0.62 2.22 -2.31
C ASP A 49 -1.87 1.56 -1.68
N LEU A 50 -3.06 2.10 -1.95
CA LEU A 50 -4.32 1.55 -1.44
C LEU A 50 -4.65 0.19 -2.07
N ASN A 51 -4.41 0.02 -3.37
CA ASN A 51 -4.63 -1.25 -4.05
C ASN A 51 -3.72 -2.33 -3.48
N HIS A 52 -2.43 -2.04 -3.22
CA HIS A 52 -1.54 -2.98 -2.56
C HIS A 52 -2.03 -3.39 -1.16
N VAL A 53 -2.57 -2.46 -0.38
CA VAL A 53 -3.16 -2.76 0.93
C VAL A 53 -4.41 -3.63 0.80
N LEU A 54 -5.24 -3.39 -0.22
CA LEU A 54 -6.45 -4.18 -0.48
C LEU A 54 -6.10 -5.59 -0.93
N GLU A 55 -5.17 -5.75 -1.87
CA GLU A 55 -4.67 -7.06 -2.31
C GLU A 55 -4.12 -7.88 -1.14
N LEU A 56 -3.35 -7.25 -0.23
CA LEU A 56 -2.86 -7.93 0.96
C LEU A 56 -4.02 -8.43 1.85
N LYS A 57 -5.11 -7.65 1.93
CA LYS A 57 -6.30 -8.02 2.71
C LYS A 57 -7.12 -9.13 2.08
N GLU A 58 -7.33 -9.07 0.76
CA GLU A 58 -8.11 -10.07 0.03
C GLU A 58 -7.46 -11.45 0.07
N ASN A 59 -6.13 -11.48 0.04
CA ASN A 59 -5.37 -12.73 0.07
C ASN A 59 -5.26 -13.36 1.46
N MET A 60 -5.66 -12.65 2.51
CA MET A 60 -5.61 -13.14 3.90
C MET A 60 -6.89 -13.88 4.27
N LYS A 61 -6.79 -15.22 4.36
CA LYS A 61 -7.90 -16.11 4.71
C LYS A 61 -7.77 -16.59 6.14
N PHE A 62 -8.78 -16.32 6.96
CA PHE A 62 -8.86 -16.88 8.30
C PHE A 62 -9.19 -18.37 8.25
N ARG A 63 -8.36 -19.20 8.87
CA ARG A 63 -8.60 -20.62 9.11
C ARG A 63 -8.23 -20.90 10.55
N GLU A 64 -9.23 -21.15 11.38
CA GLU A 64 -9.05 -21.21 12.82
C GLU A 64 -7.87 -22.11 13.23
N PRO A 65 -6.95 -21.64 14.08
CA PRO A 65 -6.96 -20.35 14.80
C PRO A 65 -6.15 -19.21 14.15
N PHE A 66 -5.68 -19.35 12.91
CA PHE A 66 -4.72 -18.41 12.29
C PHE A 66 -5.21 -17.82 10.97
N TYR A 67 -4.45 -16.83 10.47
CA TYR A 67 -4.58 -16.35 9.11
C TYR A 67 -3.58 -17.04 8.19
N TYR A 68 -3.94 -17.22 6.93
CA TYR A 68 -3.09 -17.83 5.91
C TYR A 68 -3.22 -17.05 4.61
N GLN A 69 -2.13 -17.03 3.83
CA GLN A 69 -2.16 -16.61 2.43
C GLN A 69 -2.03 -17.84 1.54
N GLU A 70 -2.58 -17.82 0.32
CA GLU A 70 -2.51 -18.99 -0.58
C GLU A 70 -1.08 -19.34 -1.00
N THR A 71 -0.22 -18.32 -1.05
CA THR A 71 1.19 -18.44 -1.46
C THR A 71 2.14 -18.76 -0.31
N ASP A 72 1.69 -18.68 0.95
CA ASP A 72 2.53 -18.86 2.13
C ASP A 72 1.99 -19.97 3.04
N PRO A 73 2.73 -21.08 3.24
CA PRO A 73 2.32 -22.16 4.13
C PRO A 73 2.38 -21.79 5.62
N ALA A 74 3.09 -20.72 5.98
CA ALA A 74 3.25 -20.32 7.38
C ALA A 74 2.04 -19.50 7.88
N PRO A 75 1.49 -19.82 9.07
CA PRO A 75 0.38 -19.09 9.64
C PRO A 75 0.78 -17.68 10.10
N PHE A 76 -0.14 -16.74 9.95
CA PHE A 76 -0.06 -15.37 10.43
C PHE A 76 -0.84 -15.18 11.74
N CYS A 77 -0.36 -14.23 12.55
CA CYS A 77 -0.92 -13.91 13.85
C CYS A 77 -2.26 -13.16 13.70
N PRO A 78 -3.38 -13.72 14.22
CA PRO A 78 -4.68 -13.06 14.13
C PRO A 78 -4.72 -11.72 14.87
N ASN A 79 -4.02 -11.59 16.01
CA ASN A 79 -4.00 -10.33 16.76
C ASN A 79 -3.27 -9.21 16.01
N CYS A 80 -2.12 -9.51 15.40
CA CYS A 80 -1.38 -8.53 14.58
C CYS A 80 -2.18 -8.13 13.34
N TRP A 81 -2.83 -9.11 12.71
CA TRP A 81 -3.62 -8.88 11.51
C TRP A 81 -4.91 -8.12 11.80
N GLU A 82 -5.66 -8.45 12.85
CA GLU A 82 -6.92 -7.77 13.14
C GLU A 82 -6.73 -6.35 13.65
N LYS A 83 -5.75 -6.15 14.54
CA LYS A 83 -5.53 -4.85 15.18
C LYS A 83 -4.89 -3.84 14.23
N ASN A 84 -3.86 -4.27 13.50
CA ASN A 84 -2.97 -3.37 12.76
C ASN A 84 -2.82 -3.74 11.28
N LYS A 85 -3.49 -4.80 10.79
CA LYS A 85 -3.32 -5.35 9.43
C LYS A 85 -1.86 -5.68 9.11
N LEU A 86 -1.12 -6.13 10.14
CA LEU A 86 0.26 -6.56 10.02
C LEU A 86 0.33 -8.07 9.80
N ALA A 87 0.86 -8.48 8.65
CA ALA A 87 1.10 -9.87 8.29
C ALA A 87 2.36 -10.41 9.02
N ILE A 88 2.21 -10.73 10.30
CA ILE A 88 3.30 -11.28 11.14
C ILE A 88 3.12 -12.78 11.32
N HIS A 89 4.11 -13.58 10.93
CA HIS A 89 4.09 -15.02 11.17
C HIS A 89 4.11 -15.38 12.65
N VAL A 90 3.37 -16.43 13.01
CA VAL A 90 3.51 -17.10 14.30
C VAL A 90 4.49 -18.26 14.16
N PHE A 91 5.34 -18.44 15.18
CA PHE A 91 6.33 -19.50 15.20
C PHE A 91 5.84 -20.67 16.04
N ASN A 92 6.16 -21.89 15.64
CA ASN A 92 5.90 -23.06 16.46
C ASN A 92 6.98 -23.16 17.54
N SER A 93 6.58 -22.98 18.80
CA SER A 93 7.46 -23.04 19.98
C SER A 93 7.66 -24.46 20.53
N GLY A 94 7.16 -25.47 19.82
CA GLY A 94 7.30 -26.89 20.14
C GLY A 94 6.13 -27.49 20.91
N LEU A 95 6.27 -28.76 21.28
CA LEU A 95 5.35 -29.46 22.19
C LEU A 95 5.82 -29.23 23.62
N ARG A 96 4.95 -28.73 24.51
CA ARG A 96 5.23 -28.69 25.95
C ARG A 96 4.49 -29.82 26.67
N GLY A 97 5.25 -30.75 27.23
CA GLY A 97 4.76 -31.88 28.04
C GLY A 97 4.31 -33.10 27.23
N SER A 98 3.77 -34.10 27.91
CA SER A 98 3.19 -35.34 27.34
C SER A 98 1.88 -35.14 26.57
N SER A 99 1.49 -33.89 26.33
CA SER A 99 0.22 -33.49 25.73
C SER A 99 0.38 -33.33 24.22
N ARG A 100 -0.59 -33.81 23.44
CA ARG A 100 -0.65 -33.69 21.97
C ARG A 100 -0.99 -32.26 21.53
N THR A 101 -0.35 -31.27 22.12
CA THR A 101 -0.73 -29.86 22.00
C THR A 101 0.43 -29.06 21.42
N THR A 102 0.17 -28.39 20.29
CA THR A 102 1.15 -27.54 19.61
C THR A 102 0.99 -26.10 20.10
N TYR A 103 2.11 -25.46 20.44
CA TYR A 103 2.12 -24.07 20.91
C TYR A 103 2.71 -23.15 19.84
N PHE A 104 2.01 -22.05 19.58
CA PHE A 104 2.47 -21.02 18.67
C PHE A 104 2.64 -19.69 19.40
N ASP A 105 3.71 -18.98 19.10
CA ASP A 105 4.03 -17.68 19.67
C ASP A 105 4.25 -16.62 18.59
N CYS A 106 3.69 -15.43 18.80
CA CYS A 106 3.98 -14.26 17.99
C CYS A 106 5.05 -13.41 18.68
N LYS A 107 6.20 -13.23 18.03
CA LYS A 107 7.29 -12.39 18.58
C LYS A 107 6.98 -10.89 18.58
N SER A 108 6.04 -10.44 17.75
CA SER A 108 5.66 -9.02 17.65
C SER A 108 4.72 -8.58 18.77
N CYS A 109 3.68 -9.36 19.08
CA CYS A 109 2.66 -8.98 20.07
C CYS A 109 2.63 -9.88 21.31
N ALA A 110 3.57 -10.81 21.46
CA ALA A 110 3.67 -11.78 22.55
C ALA A 110 2.43 -12.67 22.77
N SER A 111 1.51 -12.71 21.79
CA SER A 111 0.33 -13.58 21.85
C SER A 111 0.73 -15.05 21.72
N LYS A 112 0.07 -15.89 22.51
CA LYS A 112 0.30 -17.33 22.57
C LYS A 112 -0.97 -18.06 22.13
N PHE A 113 -0.80 -19.02 21.25
CA PHE A 113 -1.88 -19.83 20.72
C PHE A 113 -1.58 -21.30 20.97
N THR A 114 -2.62 -22.10 21.14
CA THR A 114 -2.50 -23.48 21.57
C THR A 114 -3.50 -24.31 20.78
N ILE A 115 -3.01 -25.29 20.02
CA ILE A 115 -3.84 -26.19 19.22
C ILE A 115 -3.74 -27.58 19.83
N ALA A 116 -4.89 -28.13 20.23
CA ALA A 116 -5.00 -29.52 20.62
C ALA A 116 -5.11 -30.39 19.35
N ASN A 117 -4.15 -31.30 19.14
CA ASN A 117 -4.21 -32.25 18.03
C ASN A 117 -5.11 -33.42 18.44
N PHE A 118 -6.40 -33.30 18.17
CA PHE A 118 -7.33 -34.42 18.25
C PHE A 118 -7.18 -35.26 16.98
N ARG A 119 -6.88 -36.56 17.16
CA ARG A 119 -6.67 -37.52 16.08
C ARG A 119 -7.92 -38.36 15.92
#